data_AF-A0A5E6NE88-F1
#
_entry.id   AF-A0A5E6NE88-F1
#
_cell.length_a   1.000
_cell.length_b   1.000
_cell.length_c   1.000
_cell.angle_alpha   90.00
_cell.angle_beta   90.00
_cell.angle_gamma   90.00
#
_symmetry.space_group_name_H-M   'P 1'
#
loop_
_entity.id
_entity.type
_entity.pdbx_description
1 polymer ?
#
loop_
_entity_poly.entity_id
_entity_poly.type
_entity_poly.pdbx_seq_one_letter_code
_entity_poly.pdbx_strand_id
1 'polypeptide(L)'
;MHWQGPILTDSGGFQVFSLGDMRKISEAGVDFRSPKDGAKIFMGPEESIKIQSDLGADIVMIFDECTPYPADKVTAEQSMQLSLRWAQRSKDTHQALGNKMHYLVSFKAACMKIYASSRLKS
;
A
#
# COMPACT_ATOMS: atom_id res chain seq x y z
N MET A 1 -14.39 -15.52 -11.47
CA MET A 1 -13.75 -16.60 -10.67
C MET A 1 -14.85 -17.24 -9.84
N HIS A 2 -15.11 -18.55 -9.93
CA HIS A 2 -16.18 -19.24 -9.19
C HIS A 2 -15.69 -19.79 -7.84
N TRP A 3 -14.86 -19.01 -7.14
CA TRP A 3 -14.36 -19.38 -5.82
C TRP A 3 -15.38 -18.97 -4.76
N GLN A 4 -15.66 -19.85 -3.79
CA GLN A 4 -16.63 -19.61 -2.71
C GLN A 4 -15.99 -19.46 -1.32
N GLY A 5 -14.67 -19.58 -1.22
CA GLY A 5 -13.96 -19.37 0.04
C GLY A 5 -13.52 -17.91 0.21
N PRO A 6 -12.90 -17.57 1.35
CA PRO A 6 -12.37 -16.24 1.59
C PRO A 6 -11.32 -15.84 0.54
N ILE A 7 -11.32 -14.56 0.18
CA ILE A 7 -10.38 -13.92 -0.75
C ILE A 7 -9.57 -12.87 0.00
N LEU A 8 -8.24 -12.99 -0.09
CA LEU A 8 -7.32 -11.94 0.32
C LEU A 8 -6.80 -11.24 -0.93
N THR A 9 -6.92 -9.91 -0.96
CA THR A 9 -6.32 -9.09 -2.02
C THR A 9 -5.11 -8.34 -1.49
N ASP A 10 -4.03 -8.35 -2.27
CA ASP A 10 -2.92 -7.44 -2.06
C ASP A 10 -3.32 -6.00 -2.44
N SER A 11 -2.65 -5.01 -1.86
CA SER A 11 -2.93 -3.59 -2.08
C SER A 11 -2.47 -3.10 -3.46
N GLY A 12 -1.62 -3.89 -4.13
CA GLY A 12 -0.98 -3.55 -5.39
C GLY A 12 0.29 -2.71 -5.23
N GLY A 13 0.61 -2.27 -4.02
CA GLY A 13 1.80 -1.44 -3.74
C GLY A 13 3.11 -2.10 -4.16
N PHE A 14 3.24 -3.41 -3.96
CA PHE A 14 4.44 -4.16 -4.36
C PHE A 14 4.57 -4.31 -5.89
N GLN A 15 3.45 -4.48 -6.59
CA GLN A 15 3.43 -4.59 -8.05
C GLN A 15 3.81 -3.26 -8.70
N VAL A 16 3.31 -2.15 -8.15
CA VAL A 16 3.72 -0.79 -8.55
C VAL A 16 5.18 -0.53 -8.18
N PHE A 17 5.64 -1.05 -7.03
CA PHE A 17 7.06 -0.97 -6.65
C PHE A 17 7.97 -1.70 -7.67
N SER A 18 7.57 -2.87 -8.13
CA SER A 18 8.37 -3.67 -9.07
C SER A 18 8.58 -3.00 -10.43
N LEU A 19 7.85 -1.92 -10.76
CA LEU A 19 8.02 -1.15 -12.00
C LEU A 19 9.21 -0.17 -11.99
N GLY A 20 9.94 -0.06 -10.88
CA GLY A 20 11.17 0.73 -10.79
C GLY A 20 10.97 2.20 -11.17
N ASP A 21 11.82 2.72 -12.05
CA ASP A 21 11.84 4.12 -12.49
C ASP A 21 10.58 4.59 -13.23
N MET A 22 9.69 3.67 -13.62
CA MET A 22 8.45 4.00 -14.31
C MET A 22 7.34 4.51 -13.38
N ARG A 23 7.64 4.67 -12.08
CA ARG A 23 6.71 5.17 -11.07
C ARG A 23 7.16 6.50 -10.48
N LYS A 24 6.20 7.33 -10.08
CA LYS A 24 6.42 8.57 -9.33
C LYS A 24 5.59 8.53 -8.06
N ILE A 25 6.27 8.56 -6.92
CA ILE A 25 5.62 8.56 -5.60
C ILE A 25 5.39 10.00 -5.17
N SER A 26 4.20 10.27 -4.64
CA SER A 26 3.80 11.55 -4.06
C SER A 26 3.04 11.31 -2.75
N GLU A 27 2.70 12.37 -2.01
CA GLU A 27 1.83 12.23 -0.83
C GLU A 27 0.44 11.66 -1.21
N ALA A 28 -0.06 11.97 -2.40
CA ALA A 28 -1.38 11.55 -2.85
C ALA A 28 -1.43 10.03 -3.14
N GLY A 29 -0.35 9.47 -3.69
CA GLY A 29 -0.29 8.10 -4.18
C GLY A 29 0.85 7.93 -5.17
N VAL A 30 0.73 6.95 -6.06
CA VAL A 30 1.74 6.60 -7.06
C VAL A 30 1.17 6.71 -8.47
N ASP A 31 1.84 7.50 -9.32
CA ASP A 31 1.63 7.50 -10.75
C ASP A 31 2.57 6.50 -11.42
N PHE A 32 2.06 5.65 -12.30
CA PHE A 32 2.88 4.71 -13.07
C PHE A 32 2.33 4.50 -14.48
N ARG A 33 3.08 3.80 -15.32
CA ARG A 33 2.62 3.37 -16.64
C ARG A 33 2.28 1.89 -16.64
N SER A 34 1.12 1.56 -17.20
CA SER A 34 0.71 0.18 -17.46
C SER A 34 1.76 -0.53 -18.34
N PRO A 35 2.26 -1.71 -17.92
CA PRO A 35 3.17 -2.52 -18.73
C PRO A 35 2.53 -3.06 -20.02
N LYS A 36 1.20 -3.12 -20.07
CA LYS A 36 0.46 -3.71 -21.19
C LYS A 36 0.33 -2.76 -22.38
N ASP A 37 0.10 -1.48 -22.11
CA ASP A 37 -0.26 -0.48 -23.12
C ASP A 37 0.36 0.92 -22.89
N GLY A 38 1.15 1.11 -21.83
CA GLY A 38 1.81 2.37 -21.52
C GLY A 38 0.89 3.47 -20.98
N ALA A 39 -0.39 3.16 -20.73
CA ALA A 39 -1.36 4.09 -20.16
C ALA A 39 -0.89 4.62 -18.81
N LYS A 40 -1.09 5.91 -18.55
CA LYS A 40 -0.80 6.52 -17.25
C LYS A 40 -1.91 6.12 -16.26
N ILE A 41 -1.52 5.55 -15.14
CA ILE A 41 -2.41 5.09 -14.08
C ILE A 41 -1.97 5.73 -12.77
N PHE A 42 -2.94 6.23 -12.02
CA PHE A 42 -2.74 6.66 -10.63
C PHE A 42 -3.30 5.59 -9.69
N MET A 43 -2.56 5.31 -8.63
CA MET A 43 -3.00 4.43 -7.55
C MET A 43 -2.58 5.01 -6.21
N GLY A 44 -3.58 5.39 -5.40
CA GLY A 44 -3.41 5.82 -4.02
C GLY A 44 -4.12 4.90 -3.02
N PRO A 45 -4.10 5.28 -1.73
CA PRO A 45 -4.80 4.57 -0.66
C PRO A 45 -6.29 4.36 -0.96
N GLU A 46 -6.98 5.40 -1.41
CA GLU A 46 -8.42 5.40 -1.68
C GLU A 46 -8.76 4.49 -2.86
N GLU A 47 -8.02 4.61 -3.96
CA GLU A 47 -8.21 3.78 -5.16
C GLU A 47 -7.95 2.31 -4.85
N SER A 48 -6.90 2.00 -4.11
CA SER A 48 -6.56 0.62 -3.72
C SER A 48 -7.69 -0.01 -2.91
N ILE A 49 -8.22 0.68 -1.90
CA ILE A 49 -9.32 0.16 -1.07
C ILE A 49 -10.60 0.01 -1.88
N LYS A 50 -10.90 0.97 -2.76
CA LYS A 50 -12.08 0.89 -3.63
C LYS A 50 -12.00 -0.30 -4.59
N ILE A 51 -10.87 -0.50 -5.26
CA ILE A 51 -10.67 -1.63 -6.19
C ILE A 51 -10.80 -2.97 -5.45
N GLN A 52 -10.17 -3.10 -4.27
CA GLN A 52 -10.27 -4.33 -3.47
C GLN A 52 -11.72 -4.59 -3.00
N SER A 53 -12.47 -3.53 -2.67
CA SER A 53 -13.88 -3.64 -2.32
C SER A 53 -14.76 -4.05 -3.51
N ASP A 54 -14.52 -3.47 -4.69
CA ASP A 54 -15.26 -3.80 -5.91
C ASP A 54 -14.98 -5.26 -6.37
N LEU A 55 -13.79 -5.79 -6.06
CA LEU A 55 -13.44 -7.20 -6.26
C LEU A 55 -14.11 -8.15 -5.26
N GLY A 56 -14.73 -7.63 -4.20
CA GLY A 56 -15.39 -8.43 -3.17
C GLY A 56 -14.42 -9.24 -2.31
N ALA A 57 -13.23 -8.69 -2.01
CA ALA A 57 -12.30 -9.34 -1.10
C ALA A 57 -12.88 -9.46 0.33
N ASP A 58 -12.48 -10.47 1.09
CA ASP A 58 -12.86 -10.60 2.50
C ASP A 58 -11.84 -9.91 3.41
N ILE A 59 -10.57 -9.97 3.00
CA ILE A 59 -9.42 -9.37 3.68
C ILE A 59 -8.72 -8.41 2.71
N VAL A 60 -8.64 -7.15 3.11
CA VAL A 60 -7.99 -6.08 2.33
C VAL A 60 -6.68 -5.66 2.94
N MET A 61 -5.72 -5.39 2.08
CA MET A 61 -4.40 -4.91 2.45
C MET A 61 -4.35 -3.39 2.31
N ILE A 62 -3.79 -2.69 3.30
CA ILE A 62 -3.56 -1.25 3.18
C ILE A 62 -2.53 -0.96 2.07
N PHE A 63 -2.66 0.18 1.42
CA PHE A 63 -1.66 0.65 0.49
C PHE A 63 -0.42 1.15 1.24
N ASP A 64 0.76 0.66 0.87
CA ASP A 64 2.02 1.03 1.51
C ASP A 64 3.12 1.37 0.50
N GLU A 65 4.09 2.16 0.98
CA GLU A 65 5.30 2.45 0.24
C GLU A 65 6.40 1.52 0.73
N CYS A 66 6.98 0.77 -0.21
CA CYS A 66 8.11 -0.12 0.06
C CYS A 66 9.41 0.63 -0.18
N THR A 67 10.16 0.90 0.89
CA THR A 67 11.50 1.50 0.78
C THR A 67 12.45 0.53 0.09
N PRO A 68 13.20 0.94 -0.94
CA PRO A 68 14.25 0.10 -1.52
C PRO A 68 15.33 -0.22 -0.46
N TYR A 69 15.95 -1.40 -0.56
CA TYR A 69 17.09 -1.78 0.27
C TYR A 69 18.37 -1.83 -0.57
N PRO A 70 19.51 -1.29 -0.08
CA PRO A 70 19.70 -0.61 1.19
C PRO A 70 19.16 0.82 1.20
N ALA A 71 18.61 1.27 2.33
CA ALA A 71 18.20 2.65 2.58
C ALA A 71 18.85 3.18 3.85
N ASP A 72 19.20 4.47 3.86
CA ASP A 72 19.61 5.14 5.07
C ASP A 72 18.44 5.33 6.06
N LYS A 73 18.77 5.70 7.30
CA LYS A 73 17.78 5.87 8.37
C LYS A 73 16.74 6.94 8.05
N VAL A 74 17.16 8.06 7.44
CA VAL A 74 16.28 9.20 7.16
C VAL A 74 15.25 8.82 6.09
N THR A 75 15.71 8.18 5.02
CA THR A 75 14.89 7.67 3.92
C THR A 75 13.89 6.62 4.42
N ALA A 76 14.35 5.67 5.26
CA ALA A 76 13.49 4.67 5.87
C ALA A 76 12.43 5.31 6.79
N GLU A 77 12.82 6.33 7.57
CA GLU A 77 11.87 7.05 8.43
C GLU A 77 10.82 7.81 7.61
N GLN A 78 11.23 8.55 6.59
CA GLN A 78 10.32 9.29 5.70
C GLN A 78 9.31 8.36 5.01
N SER A 79 9.78 7.23 4.47
CA SER A 79 8.94 6.18 3.90
C SER A 79 7.95 5.61 4.93
N MET A 80 8.41 5.35 6.15
CA MET A 80 7.54 4.83 7.21
C MET A 80 6.43 5.83 7.54
N GLN A 81 6.77 7.11 7.69
CA GLN A 81 5.79 8.17 7.96
C GLN A 81 4.77 8.32 6.83
N LEU A 82 5.21 8.23 5.56
CA LEU A 82 4.30 8.23 4.42
C LEU A 82 3.32 7.06 4.47
N SER A 83 3.82 5.83 4.71
CA SER A 83 2.95 4.66 4.87
C SER A 83 1.98 4.78 6.04
N LEU A 84 2.35 5.40 7.16
CA LEU A 84 1.41 5.62 8.26
C LEU A 84 0.26 6.55 7.86
N ARG A 85 0.56 7.62 7.11
CA ARG A 85 -0.48 8.53 6.58
C ARG A 85 -1.38 7.83 5.57
N TRP A 86 -0.80 7.00 4.69
CA TRP A 86 -1.56 6.17 3.76
C TRP A 86 -2.39 5.08 4.45
N ALA A 87 -1.87 4.47 5.52
CA ALA A 87 -2.60 3.51 6.34
C ALA A 87 -3.85 4.14 6.96
N GLN A 88 -3.72 5.36 7.48
CA GLN A 88 -4.84 6.10 8.04
C GLN A 88 -5.90 6.40 6.97
N ARG A 89 -5.49 6.92 5.81
CA ARG A 89 -6.39 7.17 4.66
C ARG A 89 -7.09 5.90 4.16
N SER A 90 -6.35 4.79 4.10
CA SER A 90 -6.90 3.47 3.73
C SER A 90 -7.99 3.03 4.71
N LYS A 91 -7.73 3.19 6.01
CA LYS A 91 -8.69 2.87 7.07
C LYS A 91 -9.94 3.75 6.99
N ASP A 92 -9.76 5.05 6.81
CA ASP A 92 -10.88 6.00 6.72
C ASP A 92 -11.76 5.69 5.50
N THR A 93 -11.14 5.36 4.36
CA THR A 93 -11.85 4.94 3.15
C THR A 93 -12.61 3.62 3.36
N HIS A 94 -11.97 2.63 3.96
CA HIS A 94 -12.59 1.34 4.28
C HIS A 94 -13.82 1.52 5.18
N GLN A 95 -13.72 2.36 6.20
CA GLN A 95 -14.84 2.69 7.09
C GLN A 95 -15.97 3.40 6.35
N ALA A 96 -15.66 4.32 5.43
CA ALA A 96 -16.65 5.04 4.65
C ALA A 96 -17.42 4.16 3.65
N LEU A 97 -16.78 3.09 3.12
CA LEU A 97 -17.43 2.12 2.21
C LEU A 97 -18.37 1.15 2.94
N GLY A 98 -18.32 1.10 4.27
CA GLY A 98 -19.17 0.25 5.10
C GLY A 98 -18.69 -1.21 5.21
N ASN A 99 -19.31 -1.96 6.14
CA ASN A 99 -18.92 -3.30 6.60
C ASN A 99 -19.04 -4.45 5.56
N LYS A 100 -18.86 -4.20 4.25
CA LYS A 100 -18.78 -5.30 3.28
C LYS A 100 -17.47 -6.10 3.38
N MET A 101 -16.44 -5.51 3.96
CA MET A 101 -15.08 -6.07 4.04
C MET A 101 -14.72 -6.30 5.50
N HIS A 102 -14.34 -7.53 5.88
CA HIS A 102 -14.26 -7.92 7.29
C HIS A 102 -12.97 -7.47 7.99
N TYR A 103 -11.84 -7.43 7.27
CA TYR A 103 -10.54 -7.18 7.88
C TYR A 103 -9.62 -6.30 7.02
N LEU A 104 -8.99 -5.32 7.67
CA LEU A 104 -7.92 -4.50 7.10
C LEU A 104 -6.57 -4.92 7.71
N VAL A 105 -5.62 -5.32 6.87
CA VAL A 105 -4.31 -5.85 7.29
C VAL A 105 -3.18 -4.98 6.72
N SER A 106 -2.08 -4.85 7.47
CA SER A 106 -0.86 -4.17 7.04
C SER A 106 0.37 -5.06 7.27
N PHE A 107 1.23 -5.18 6.25
CA PHE A 107 2.49 -5.91 6.32
C PHE A 107 3.70 -5.02 6.02
N LYS A 108 3.99 -4.01 6.87
CA LYS A 108 5.22 -3.20 6.73
C LYS A 108 6.39 -3.78 7.55
N ALA A 109 6.85 -4.98 7.17
CA ALA A 109 7.88 -5.72 7.94
C ALA A 109 9.31 -5.15 7.78
N ALA A 110 9.68 -4.69 6.59
CA ALA A 110 11.06 -4.27 6.30
C ALA A 110 11.43 -2.92 6.95
N CYS A 111 10.56 -1.93 6.82
CA CYS A 111 10.80 -0.58 7.31
C CYS A 111 10.74 -0.48 8.86
N MET A 112 9.86 -1.29 9.49
CA MET A 112 9.75 -1.33 10.95
C MET A 112 11.04 -1.82 11.61
N LYS A 113 11.79 -2.75 11.02
CA LYS A 113 13.04 -3.24 11.61
C LYS A 113 14.12 -2.15 11.70
N ILE A 114 14.28 -1.38 10.61
CA ILE A 114 15.25 -0.27 10.57
C ILE A 114 14.83 0.84 11.55
N TYR A 115 13.55 1.20 11.56
CA TYR A 115 13.04 2.25 12.43
C TYR A 115 13.05 1.86 13.92
N ALA A 116 12.59 0.65 14.27
CA ALA A 116 12.57 0.15 15.65
C ALA A 116 13.98 0.05 16.24
N SER A 117 14.96 -0.39 15.45
CA SER A 117 16.38 -0.36 15.83
C SER A 117 16.86 1.06 16.18
N SER A 118 16.27 2.07 15.54
CA SER A 118 16.69 3.45 15.66
C SER A 118 16.06 4.23 16.83
N ARG A 119 14.87 3.81 17.30
CA ARG A 119 14.19 4.34 18.50
C ARG A 119 14.68 3.72 19.80
N LEU A 120 15.20 2.49 19.76
CA LEU A 120 15.74 1.81 20.94
C LEU A 120 17.13 2.33 21.37
N LYS A 121 17.72 3.26 20.59
CA LYS A 121 19.03 3.86 20.84
C LYS A 121 18.98 5.35 21.22
N SER A 122 17.79 5.92 21.39
CA SER A 122 17.55 7.30 21.87
C SER A 122 16.89 7.27 23.24
#